data_AF-A0A699ZKW3-F1
#
_entry.id   AF-A0A699ZKW3-F1
#
_cell.length_a   1.000
_cell.length_b   1.000
_cell.length_c   1.000
_cell.angle_alpha   90.00
_cell.angle_beta   90.00
_cell.angle_gamma   90.00
#
_symmetry.space_group_name_H-M   'P 1'
#
loop_
_entity.id
_entity.type
_entity.pdbx_description
1 polymer ?
#
loop_
_entity_poly.entity_id
_entity_poly.type
_entity_poly.pdbx_seq_one_letter_code
_entity_poly.pdbx_strand_id
1 'polypeptide(L)'
;MACLGGLEAEVAGLSSQPVQARGRYVQVAARQLVGTYLSVWVSRALLPHVRGVQSCSVATGFGGYLGNKGAVLVRLQVFDSPLVLVNAHLSAGEQEGDELRRNADVAEILRRADFNQAAVPVPALNAPSAALA
;
A
#
# COMPACT_ATOMS: atom_id res chain seq x y z
N MET A 1 -31.22 -13.27 -17.40
CA MET A 1 -30.48 -14.36 -16.72
C MET A 1 -29.00 -14.05 -16.85
N ALA A 2 -28.39 -13.25 -15.99
CA ALA A 2 -28.04 -13.47 -14.59
C ALA A 2 -26.84 -14.43 -14.39
N CYS A 3 -25.67 -13.83 -14.17
CA CYS A 3 -24.63 -14.20 -13.19
C CYS A 3 -24.04 -12.86 -12.73
N LEU A 4 -24.52 -12.24 -11.62
CA LEU A 4 -23.97 -12.36 -10.26
C LEU A 4 -22.43 -12.19 -10.31
N GLY A 5 -21.84 -11.04 -9.97
CA GLY A 5 -21.89 -10.34 -8.68
C GLY A 5 -20.66 -10.74 -7.86
N GLY A 6 -19.73 -9.82 -7.59
CA GLY A 6 -18.65 -10.03 -6.62
C GLY A 6 -17.23 -9.68 -7.09
N LEU A 7 -16.95 -8.38 -7.26
CA LEU A 7 -15.59 -7.82 -7.20
C LEU A 7 -15.60 -6.72 -6.14
N GLU A 8 -15.95 -7.09 -4.92
CA GLU A 8 -15.85 -6.21 -3.75
C GLU A 8 -14.69 -6.68 -2.86
N ALA A 9 -13.71 -5.78 -2.69
CA ALA A 9 -12.91 -5.60 -1.49
C ALA A 9 -12.20 -6.83 -0.90
N GLU A 10 -11.07 -7.23 -1.49
CA GLU A 10 -10.09 -8.06 -0.78
C GLU A 10 -9.17 -7.19 0.09
N VAL A 11 -9.72 -6.67 1.20
CA VAL A 11 -9.14 -6.68 2.57
C VAL A 11 -10.29 -6.66 3.56
N ALA A 12 -11.10 -7.73 3.55
CA ALA A 12 -11.86 -8.19 4.69
C ALA A 12 -10.99 -9.20 5.45
N GLY A 13 -10.20 -8.70 6.40
CA GLY A 13 -9.38 -9.50 7.31
C GLY A 13 -9.48 -9.07 8.77
N LEU A 14 -10.44 -8.19 9.09
CA LEU A 14 -10.83 -7.86 10.45
C LEU A 14 -12.28 -8.33 10.63
N SER A 15 -12.45 -9.25 11.58
CA SER A 15 -13.70 -9.84 12.07
C SER A 15 -14.98 -9.04 11.80
N SER A 16 -16.03 -9.75 11.38
CA SER A 16 -17.44 -9.34 11.31
C SER A 16 -18.07 -9.05 12.70
N GLN A 17 -17.42 -8.19 13.48
CA GLN A 17 -18.05 -7.50 14.59
C GLN A 17 -18.46 -6.12 14.05
N PRO A 18 -19.67 -5.60 14.32
CA PRO A 18 -19.92 -4.18 14.18
C PRO A 18 -19.08 -3.50 15.24
N VAL A 19 -17.79 -3.29 14.95
CA VAL A 19 -16.95 -2.41 15.74
C VAL A 19 -17.61 -1.05 15.57
N GLN A 20 -18.43 -0.67 16.55
CA GLN A 20 -18.77 0.70 16.81
C GLN A 20 -17.45 1.42 16.99
N ALA A 21 -16.83 1.85 15.90
CA ALA A 21 -15.51 2.43 15.94
C ALA A 21 -15.70 3.86 16.45
N ARG A 22 -15.66 3.99 17.77
CA ARG A 22 -15.72 5.22 18.58
C ARG A 22 -14.59 6.23 18.25
N GLY A 23 -13.73 5.93 17.28
CA GLY A 23 -12.63 6.79 16.84
C GLY A 23 -13.08 7.85 15.84
N ARG A 24 -12.48 9.05 15.95
CA ARG A 24 -12.72 10.18 15.02
C ARG A 24 -12.22 9.91 13.59
N TYR A 25 -11.38 8.90 13.40
CA TYR A 25 -10.77 8.54 12.12
C TYR A 25 -11.08 7.08 11.77
N VAL A 26 -11.11 6.80 10.47
CA VAL A 26 -11.23 5.46 9.89
C VAL A 26 -10.06 5.22 8.95
N GLN A 27 -9.49 4.01 8.96
CA GLN A 27 -8.47 3.61 8.02
C GLN A 27 -9.12 3.34 6.66
N VAL A 28 -8.66 4.01 5.60
CA VAL A 28 -9.20 3.86 4.25
C VAL A 28 -8.28 3.06 3.32
N ALA A 29 -6.99 2.97 3.65
CA ALA A 29 -6.03 2.15 2.93
C ALA A 29 -4.85 1.77 3.85
N ALA A 30 -4.30 0.59 3.63
CA ALA A 30 -3.03 0.16 4.18
C ALA A 30 -2.31 -0.73 3.18
N ARG A 31 -1.00 -0.53 3.05
CA ARG A 31 -0.18 -1.31 2.12
C ARG A 31 1.25 -1.44 2.63
N GLN A 32 1.85 -2.60 2.37
CA GLN A 32 3.19 -2.94 2.84
C GLN A 32 4.04 -3.47 1.68
N LEU A 33 5.34 -3.16 1.73
CA LEU A 33 6.41 -3.73 0.90
C LEU A 33 7.57 -4.09 1.83
N VAL A 34 7.57 -5.33 2.33
CA VAL A 34 8.55 -5.90 3.30
C VAL A 34 8.86 -4.94 4.46
N GLY A 35 9.84 -4.04 4.31
CA GLY A 35 10.29 -3.07 5.32
C GLY A 35 9.62 -1.69 5.29
N THR A 36 8.69 -1.44 4.37
CA THR A 36 7.99 -0.14 4.23
C THR A 36 6.49 -0.33 4.33
N TYR A 37 5.83 0.51 5.13
CA TYR A 37 4.39 0.45 5.37
C TYR A 37 3.76 1.84 5.22
N LEU A 38 2.63 1.92 4.52
CA LEU A 38 1.84 3.15 4.38
C LEU A 38 0.40 2.86 4.81
N SER A 39 -0.10 3.66 5.74
CA SER A 39 -1.48 3.62 6.20
C SER A 39 -2.11 5.00 6.10
N VAL A 40 -3.31 5.07 5.53
CA VAL A 40 -4.07 6.31 5.35
C VAL A 40 -5.32 6.27 6.21
N TRP A 41 -5.47 7.27 7.07
CA TRP A 41 -6.60 7.43 7.98
C TRP A 41 -7.31 8.73 7.67
N VAL A 42 -8.64 8.68 7.57
CA VAL A 42 -9.47 9.83 7.21
C VAL A 42 -10.46 10.11 8.34
N SER A 43 -10.66 11.40 8.64
CA SER A 43 -11.69 11.82 9.59
C SER A 43 -13.06 11.31 9.15
N ARG A 44 -13.88 10.81 10.07
CA ARG A 44 -15.23 10.33 9.74
C ARG A 44 -16.08 11.39 9.03
N ALA A 45 -15.88 12.67 9.35
CA ALA A 45 -16.57 13.77 8.70
C ALA A 45 -16.22 13.92 7.21
N LEU A 46 -15.02 13.48 6.79
CA LEU A 46 -14.55 13.56 5.41
C LEU A 46 -14.81 12.27 4.62
N LEU A 47 -15.11 11.16 5.28
CA LEU A 47 -15.30 9.86 4.64
C LEU A 47 -16.30 9.88 3.46
N PRO A 48 -17.47 10.57 3.53
CA PRO A 48 -18.40 10.63 2.41
C PRO A 48 -17.83 11.31 1.15
N HIS A 49 -16.74 12.07 1.31
CA HIS A 49 -16.07 12.79 0.23
C HIS A 49 -14.83 12.06 -0.28
N VAL A 50 -14.50 10.89 0.26
CA VAL A 50 -13.38 10.06 -0.22
C VAL A 50 -13.87 9.06 -1.27
N ARG A 51 -13.18 9.03 -2.42
CA ARG A 51 -13.49 8.12 -3.54
C ARG A 51 -12.21 7.61 -4.18
N GLY A 52 -12.34 6.54 -4.98
CA GLY A 52 -11.26 6.06 -5.84
C GLY A 52 -9.99 5.66 -5.07
N VAL A 53 -10.16 5.03 -3.90
CA VAL A 53 -9.03 4.58 -3.09
C VAL A 53 -8.37 3.38 -3.77
N GLN A 54 -7.10 3.50 -4.13
CA GLN A 54 -6.29 2.46 -4.75
C GLN A 54 -4.90 2.43 -4.11
N SER A 55 -4.23 1.28 -4.15
CA SER A 55 -2.86 1.17 -3.65
C SER A 55 -2.02 0.27 -4.54
N CYS A 56 -0.73 0.56 -4.62
CA CYS A 56 0.24 -0.30 -5.30
C CYS A 56 1.59 -0.27 -4.57
N SER A 57 2.49 -1.14 -4.99
CA SER A 57 3.84 -1.27 -4.42
C SER A 57 4.82 -1.63 -5.51
N VAL A 58 5.99 -1.00 -5.52
CA VAL A 58 7.07 -1.29 -6.47
C VAL A 58 8.30 -1.68 -5.69
N ALA A 59 8.79 -2.91 -5.89
CA ALA A 59 10.08 -3.37 -5.36
C ALA A 59 11.22 -2.93 -6.30
N THR A 60 12.30 -2.38 -5.74
CA THR A 60 13.51 -1.97 -6.47
C THR A 60 14.80 -2.59 -5.91
N GLY A 61 14.70 -3.46 -4.90
CA GLY A 61 15.87 -4.09 -4.27
C GLY A 61 16.59 -5.07 -5.20
N PHE A 62 17.36 -6.00 -4.62
CA PHE A 62 18.27 -6.86 -5.40
C PHE A 62 17.63 -7.46 -6.67
N GLY A 63 18.29 -7.27 -7.81
CA GLY A 63 17.80 -7.71 -9.13
C GLY A 63 16.55 -6.97 -9.65
N GLY A 64 16.12 -5.88 -9.02
CA GLY A 64 14.96 -5.08 -9.42
C GLY A 64 13.60 -5.58 -8.90
N TYR A 65 13.59 -6.66 -8.10
CA TYR A 65 12.34 -7.31 -7.67
C TYR A 65 12.33 -7.82 -6.21
N LEU A 66 13.48 -7.93 -5.53
CA LEU A 66 13.51 -8.33 -4.11
C LEU A 66 13.15 -7.17 -3.18
N GLY A 67 12.22 -7.44 -2.27
CA GLY A 67 11.32 -6.43 -1.69
C GLY A 67 11.83 -5.57 -0.53
N ASN A 68 13.13 -5.48 -0.23
CA ASN A 68 13.60 -4.64 0.89
C ASN A 68 13.72 -3.15 0.57
N LYS A 69 13.65 -2.78 -0.72
CA LYS A 69 13.73 -1.42 -1.24
C LYS A 69 12.62 -1.17 -2.24
N GLY A 70 12.22 0.08 -2.38
CA GLY A 70 11.17 0.51 -3.29
C GLY A 70 10.15 1.42 -2.63
N ALA A 71 8.90 1.36 -3.07
CA ALA A 71 7.85 2.23 -2.55
C ALA A 71 6.49 1.56 -2.43
N VAL A 72 5.70 2.09 -1.51
CA VAL A 72 4.27 1.86 -1.38
C VAL A 72 3.54 3.16 -1.69
N LEU A 73 2.49 3.07 -2.50
CA LEU A 73 1.71 4.22 -2.94
C LEU A 73 0.23 3.99 -2.64
N VAL A 74 -0.46 5.06 -2.23
CA VAL A 74 -1.92 5.10 -2.10
C VAL A 74 -2.44 6.30 -2.88
N ARG A 75 -3.38 6.05 -3.78
CA ARG A 75 -4.17 7.07 -4.46
C ARG A 75 -5.55 7.16 -3.83
N LEU A 76 -6.07 8.36 -3.69
CA LEU A 76 -7.44 8.63 -3.31
C LEU A 76 -7.88 9.98 -3.88
N GLN A 77 -9.19 10.20 -3.95
CA GLN A 77 -9.76 11.50 -4.26
C GLN A 77 -10.54 11.99 -3.04
N VAL A 78 -10.31 13.23 -2.62
CA VAL A 78 -11.05 13.89 -1.55
C VAL A 78 -11.76 15.09 -2.15
N PHE A 79 -13.10 15.09 -2.14
CA PHE A 79 -13.90 16.00 -2.97
C PHE A 79 -13.48 15.89 -4.45
N ASP A 80 -13.01 16.99 -5.03
CA ASP A 80 -12.52 17.07 -6.41
C ASP A 80 -10.99 17.15 -6.50
N SER A 81 -10.29 16.88 -5.38
CA SER A 81 -8.83 16.91 -5.31
C SER A 81 -8.25 15.49 -5.31
N PRO A 82 -7.53 15.08 -6.38
CA PRO A 82 -6.80 13.83 -6.40
C PRO A 82 -5.52 13.93 -5.56
N LEU A 83 -5.28 12.92 -4.72
CA LEU A 83 -4.11 12.80 -3.87
C LEU A 83 -3.40 11.47 -4.15
N VAL A 84 -2.07 11.52 -4.21
CA VAL A 84 -1.21 10.33 -4.21
C VAL A 84 -0.20 10.47 -3.09
N LEU A 85 -0.23 9.53 -2.16
CA LEU A 85 0.67 9.44 -1.02
C LEU A 85 1.71 8.37 -1.34
N VAL A 86 2.99 8.72 -1.23
CA VAL A 86 4.11 7.84 -1.54
C VAL A 86 4.99 7.68 -0.31
N ASN A 87 5.22 6.44 0.10
CA ASN A 87 6.23 6.10 1.09
C ASN A 87 7.30 5.25 0.41
N ALA A 88 8.56 5.71 0.42
CA ALA A 88 9.67 5.07 -0.28
C ALA A 88 10.84 4.77 0.67
N HIS A 89 11.44 3.61 0.49
CA HIS A 89 12.69 3.20 1.11
C HIS A 89 13.69 2.91 0.00
N LEU A 90 14.49 3.92 -0.31
CA LEU A 90 15.47 3.91 -1.40
C LEU A 90 16.81 3.32 -0.94
N SER A 91 17.70 3.04 -1.89
CA SER A 91 19.06 2.57 -1.65
C SER A 91 19.81 3.46 -0.65
N ALA A 92 20.42 2.83 0.35
CA ALA A 92 21.23 3.51 1.36
C ALA A 92 22.70 3.61 0.91
N GLY A 93 23.49 4.41 1.63
CA GLY A 93 24.92 4.59 1.36
C GLY A 93 25.29 6.04 1.08
N GLU A 94 26.52 6.41 1.45
CA GLU A 94 27.07 7.76 1.34
C GLU A 94 28.33 7.79 0.46
N GLN A 95 28.64 6.70 -0.24
CA GLN A 95 29.79 6.64 -1.14
C GLN A 95 29.46 7.31 -2.47
N GLU A 96 30.49 7.74 -3.20
CA GLU A 96 30.35 8.27 -4.54
C GLU A 96 29.65 7.23 -5.45
N GLY A 97 28.57 7.64 -6.11
CA GLY A 97 27.74 6.79 -6.95
C GLY A 97 26.52 6.17 -6.25
N ASP A 98 26.39 6.24 -4.92
CA ASP A 98 25.18 5.77 -4.23
C ASP A 98 23.96 6.66 -4.52
N GLU A 99 24.18 7.94 -4.83
CA GLU A 99 23.14 8.85 -5.32
C GLU A 99 22.55 8.38 -6.67
N LEU A 100 23.36 7.79 -7.54
CA LEU A 100 22.89 7.24 -8.81
C LEU A 100 21.97 6.05 -8.59
N ARG A 101 22.27 5.21 -7.58
CA ARG A 101 21.40 4.08 -7.19
C ARG A 101 20.05 4.56 -6.67
N ARG A 102 20.04 5.59 -5.80
CA ARG A 102 18.78 6.20 -5.33
C ARG A 102 17.97 6.80 -6.47
N ASN A 103 18.61 7.48 -7.41
CA ASN A 103 17.93 8.04 -8.58
C ASN A 103 17.36 6.93 -9.48
N ALA A 104 18.08 5.82 -9.64
CA ALA A 104 17.59 4.65 -10.36
C ALA A 104 16.37 4.01 -9.68
N ASP A 105 16.36 3.89 -8.35
CA ASP A 105 15.18 3.43 -7.59
C ASP A 105 13.96 4.32 -7.87
N VAL A 106 14.14 5.65 -7.81
CA VAL A 106 13.07 6.61 -8.08
C VAL A 106 12.54 6.47 -9.51
N ALA A 107 13.43 6.38 -10.49
CA ALA A 107 13.05 6.19 -11.89
C ALA A 107 12.24 4.89 -12.08
N GLU A 108 12.65 3.80 -11.43
CA GLU A 108 11.98 2.52 -11.51
C GLU A 108 10.60 2.54 -10.82
N ILE A 109 10.48 3.20 -9.66
CA ILE A 109 9.21 3.43 -8.98
C ILE A 109 8.25 4.19 -9.90
N LEU A 110 8.69 5.29 -10.49
CA LEU A 110 7.86 6.10 -11.38
C LEU A 110 7.45 5.33 -12.65
N ARG A 111 8.34 4.49 -13.18
CA ARG A 111 8.07 3.68 -14.39
C ARG A 111 7.07 2.56 -14.15
N ARG A 112 7.06 1.95 -12.96
CA ARG A 112 6.26 0.74 -12.65
C ARG A 112 5.05 0.98 -11.77
N ALA A 113 4.93 2.15 -11.15
CA ALA A 113 3.78 2.46 -10.32
C ALA A 113 2.49 2.41 -11.16
N ASP A 114 1.66 1.41 -10.89
CA ASP A 114 0.38 1.21 -11.58
C ASP A 114 -0.68 0.84 -10.55
N PHE A 115 -1.71 1.67 -10.45
CA PHE A 115 -2.84 1.48 -9.53
C PHE A 115 -3.88 0.47 -10.05
N ASN A 116 -3.74 -0.02 -11.28
CA ASN A 116 -4.63 -1.01 -11.88
C ASN A 116 -4.17 -2.45 -11.64
N GLN A 117 -2.96 -2.66 -11.12
CA GLN A 117 -2.44 -3.99 -10.84
C GLN A 117 -2.90 -4.47 -9.46
N ALA A 118 -3.47 -5.68 -9.41
CA ALA A 118 -3.84 -6.34 -8.17
C ALA A 118 -2.61 -6.50 -7.26
N ALA A 119 -2.82 -6.44 -5.95
CA ALA A 119 -1.77 -6.73 -4.99
C ALA A 119 -1.21 -8.14 -5.24
N VAL A 120 0.10 -8.28 -5.41
CA VAL A 120 0.72 -9.60 -5.21
C VAL A 120 0.50 -9.94 -3.74
N PRO A 121 -0.16 -11.05 -3.40
CA PRO A 121 -0.36 -11.45 -2.01
C PRO A 121 1.01 -11.58 -1.36
N VAL A 122 1.31 -10.70 -0.40
CA VAL A 122 2.46 -10.88 0.48
C VAL A 122 2.04 -11.98 1.46
N PRO A 123 2.77 -13.12 1.56
CA PRO A 123 2.47 -14.13 2.56
C PRO A 123 2.39 -13.47 3.93
N ALA A 124 1.28 -13.68 4.63
CA ALA A 124 1.00 -13.00 5.88
C ALA A 124 2.15 -13.23 6.89
N LEU A 125 2.86 -12.17 7.24
CA LEU A 125 3.83 -12.13 8.34
C LEU A 125 3.17 -12.26 9.73
N ASN A 126 1.85 -12.48 9.77
CA ASN A 126 1.03 -12.55 10.98
C ASN A 126 0.56 -13.98 11.28
N ALA A 127 1.32 -15.01 10.91
CA ALA A 127 1.10 -16.32 11.52
C ALA A 127 1.56 -16.24 12.99
N PRO A 128 0.68 -16.52 13.98
CA PRO A 128 1.12 -16.61 15.36
C PRO A 128 2.23 -17.66 15.48
N SER A 129 3.30 -17.32 16.19
CA SER A 129 4.49 -18.14 16.46
C SER A 129 4.20 -19.37 17.33
N ALA A 130 3.19 -20.18 16.97
CA ALA A 130 2.74 -21.34 17.73
C ALA A 130 2.80 -22.65 16.95
N ALA A 131 3.43 -22.69 15.77
CA ALA A 131 3.53 -23.89 14.94
C ALA A 131 4.96 -24.46 14.81
N LEU A 132 5.83 -24.18 15.79
CA LEU A 132 7.11 -24.85 15.96
C LEU A 132 7.24 -25.31 17.43
N ALA A 133 6.54 -26.40 17.74
CA ALA A 133 6.79 -27.28 18.88
C ALA A 133 6.40 -28.69 18.48
#